data_AF-A0A0B4DJJ6-F1
#
_entry.id   AF-A0A0B4DJJ6-F1
#
_cell.length_a   1.000
_cell.length_b   1.000
_cell.length_c   1.000
_cell.angle_alpha   90.00
_cell.angle_beta   90.00
_cell.angle_gamma   90.00
#
_symmetry.space_group_name_H-M   'P 1'
#
loop_
_entity.id
_entity.type
_entity.pdbx_description
1 polymer ?
#
loop_
_entity_poly.entity_id
_entity_poly.type
_entity_poly.pdbx_seq_one_letter_code
_entity_poly.pdbx_strand_id
1 'polypeptide(L)'
;MSLLDLLTGNTSNQVAEKAENKFGINRNQIIALLAVAAPLIISYLRNKSQDAKEAEALNNALDKDHDGSILNDSSQLEARESEGGSILSHIFGGDKQNVENQLSQNTGISIDKIGPVLAMLAPVIMGYIGKEKQQSNVGAGGLGDLLGGILGNASNQAQAQQSSPLNDILGSVLGGGQSQSSGNPLNDILGSVLGGGNNNNQQNQQGGGLGDILGSFLGGK
;
A
#
# COMPACT_ATOMS: atom_id res chain seq x y z
N MET A 1 -13.00 6.36 -11.43
CA MET A 1 -12.56 7.55 -10.64
C MET A 1 -11.08 7.36 -10.40
N SER A 2 -10.20 8.35 -10.50
CA SER A 2 -8.77 8.05 -10.27
C SER A 2 -8.47 7.95 -8.77
N LEU A 3 -7.42 7.21 -8.40
CA LEU A 3 -6.94 7.19 -7.02
C LEU A 3 -6.56 8.61 -6.57
N LEU A 4 -6.02 9.43 -7.48
CA LEU A 4 -5.75 10.83 -7.20
C LEU A 4 -7.03 11.63 -6.89
N ASP A 5 -8.15 11.34 -7.56
CA ASP A 5 -9.45 11.95 -7.22
C ASP A 5 -9.94 11.50 -5.84
N LEU A 6 -9.64 10.26 -5.42
CA LEU A 6 -9.93 9.81 -4.06
C LEU A 6 -9.11 10.61 -3.04
N LEU A 7 -7.85 10.92 -3.35
CA LEU A 7 -6.94 11.66 -2.48
C LEU A 7 -7.25 13.16 -2.42
N THR A 8 -7.74 13.74 -3.51
CA THR A 8 -7.86 15.19 -3.68
C THR A 8 -9.31 15.70 -3.79
N GLY A 9 -10.26 14.80 -4.02
CA GLY A 9 -11.68 15.13 -4.24
C GLY A 9 -12.50 15.26 -2.96
N ASN A 10 -13.81 15.44 -3.13
CA ASN A 10 -14.73 15.74 -2.02
C ASN A 10 -14.74 14.68 -0.91
N THR A 11 -14.56 13.40 -1.25
CA THR A 11 -14.48 12.32 -0.26
C THR A 11 -13.29 12.51 0.68
N SER A 12 -12.08 12.82 0.17
CA SER A 12 -10.92 13.07 1.05
C SER A 12 -11.10 14.30 1.92
N ASN A 13 -11.76 15.35 1.40
CA ASN A 13 -12.10 16.54 2.18
C ASN A 13 -12.91 16.17 3.42
N GLN A 14 -13.98 15.38 3.24
CA GLN A 14 -14.89 14.98 4.30
C GLN A 14 -14.24 14.01 5.29
N VAL A 15 -13.45 13.06 4.79
CA VAL A 15 -12.66 12.15 5.60
C VAL A 15 -11.67 12.92 6.47
N ALA A 16 -10.96 13.88 5.89
CA ALA A 16 -9.99 14.70 6.60
C ALA A 16 -10.65 15.55 7.69
N GLU A 17 -11.78 16.20 7.38
CA GLU A 17 -12.54 16.98 8.36
C GLU A 17 -13.01 16.13 9.55
N LYS A 18 -13.54 14.93 9.28
CA LYS A 18 -13.96 14.01 10.34
C LYS A 18 -12.78 13.51 11.17
N ALA A 19 -11.65 13.20 10.55
CA ALA A 19 -10.46 12.75 11.26
C ALA A 19 -9.82 13.88 12.09
N GLU A 20 -9.87 15.12 11.61
CA GLU A 20 -9.46 16.30 12.35
C GLU A 20 -10.32 16.50 13.60
N ASN A 21 -11.65 16.48 13.43
CA ASN A 21 -12.59 16.63 14.53
C ASN A 21 -12.47 15.53 15.59
N LYS A 22 -12.23 14.29 15.16
CA LYS A 22 -12.23 13.12 16.06
C LYS A 22 -10.87 12.82 16.70
N PHE A 23 -9.80 12.97 15.92
CA PHE A 23 -8.45 12.53 16.32
C PHE A 23 -7.47 13.70 16.44
N GLY A 24 -7.86 14.92 16.07
CA GLY A 24 -6.97 16.08 16.04
C GLY A 24 -5.83 15.91 15.04
N ILE A 25 -6.09 15.21 13.94
CA ILE A 25 -5.12 15.02 12.84
C ILE A 25 -5.45 16.00 11.74
N ASN A 26 -4.47 16.80 11.33
CA ASN A 26 -4.73 17.78 10.29
C ASN A 26 -4.94 17.12 8.92
N ARG A 27 -5.58 17.87 8.04
CA ARG A 27 -5.86 17.45 6.66
C ARG A 27 -4.62 16.96 5.90
N ASN A 28 -3.49 17.64 6.01
CA ASN A 28 -2.27 17.28 5.28
C ASN A 28 -1.76 15.90 5.70
N GLN A 29 -1.83 15.57 7.00
CA GLN A 29 -1.48 14.26 7.53
C GLN A 29 -2.41 13.17 7.01
N ILE A 30 -3.72 13.44 6.89
CA ILE A 30 -4.68 12.49 6.31
C ILE A 30 -4.40 12.23 4.83
N ILE A 31 -4.12 13.28 4.07
CA ILE A 31 -3.77 13.15 2.65
C ILE A 31 -2.46 12.36 2.49
N ALA A 32 -1.44 12.64 3.31
CA ALA A 32 -0.20 11.88 3.32
C ALA A 32 -0.43 10.42 3.71
N LEU A 33 -1.27 10.17 4.72
CA LEU A 33 -1.63 8.82 5.12
C LEU A 33 -2.32 8.07 4.00
N LEU A 34 -3.32 8.64 3.33
CA LEU A 34 -3.98 7.99 2.20
C LEU A 34 -3.01 7.73 1.03
N ALA A 35 -2.10 8.67 0.75
CA ALA A 35 -1.10 8.55 -0.30
C ALA A 35 -0.16 7.34 -0.10
N VAL A 36 0.09 6.94 1.15
CA VAL A 36 0.92 5.77 1.50
C VAL A 36 0.07 4.51 1.74
N ALA A 37 -1.01 4.65 2.50
CA ALA A 37 -1.82 3.52 2.95
C ALA A 37 -2.65 2.91 1.82
N ALA A 38 -3.18 3.71 0.89
CA ALA A 38 -3.97 3.18 -0.22
C ALA A 38 -3.18 2.21 -1.12
N PRO A 39 -2.01 2.59 -1.68
CA PRO A 39 -1.23 1.64 -2.48
C PRO A 39 -0.75 0.44 -1.66
N LEU A 40 -0.45 0.63 -0.36
CA LEU A 40 -0.07 -0.47 0.53
C LEU A 40 -1.21 -1.49 0.73
N ILE A 41 -2.40 -1.02 1.07
CA ILE A 41 -3.61 -1.85 1.24
C ILE A 41 -3.91 -2.61 -0.05
N ILE A 42 -3.89 -1.91 -1.20
CA ILE A 42 -4.12 -2.53 -2.52
C ILE A 42 -3.08 -3.61 -2.80
N SER A 43 -1.81 -3.38 -2.46
CA SER A 43 -0.75 -4.37 -2.64
C SER A 43 -0.96 -5.64 -1.79
N TYR A 44 -1.31 -5.49 -0.50
CA TYR A 44 -1.64 -6.64 0.35
C TYR A 44 -2.85 -7.42 -0.17
N LEU A 45 -3.92 -6.73 -0.56
CA LEU A 45 -5.11 -7.35 -1.15
C LEU A 45 -4.78 -8.08 -2.45
N ARG A 46 -3.90 -7.51 -3.29
CA ARG A 46 -3.44 -8.14 -4.53
C ARG A 46 -2.66 -9.42 -4.24
N ASN A 47 -1.78 -9.40 -3.25
CA ASN A 47 -1.05 -10.60 -2.84
C ASN A 47 -2.01 -11.69 -2.33
N LYS A 48 -2.94 -11.35 -1.45
CA LYS A 48 -3.95 -12.28 -0.94
C LYS A 48 -4.83 -12.86 -2.05
N SER A 49 -5.23 -12.03 -3.01
CA SER A 49 -6.07 -12.44 -4.15
C SER A 49 -5.38 -13.43 -5.12
N GLN A 50 -4.11 -13.78 -4.89
CA GLN A 50 -3.49 -14.91 -5.59
C GLN A 50 -4.02 -16.26 -5.09
N ASP A 51 -4.51 -16.31 -3.85
CA ASP A 51 -5.30 -17.45 -3.35
C ASP A 51 -6.76 -17.31 -3.80
N ALA A 52 -7.31 -18.37 -4.38
CA ALA A 52 -8.65 -18.35 -4.96
C ALA A 52 -9.75 -18.11 -3.92
N LYS A 53 -9.59 -18.59 -2.68
CA LYS A 53 -10.58 -18.40 -1.61
C LYS A 53 -10.56 -16.97 -1.10
N GLU A 54 -9.37 -16.41 -0.92
CA GLU A 54 -9.20 -15.01 -0.52
C GLU A 54 -9.73 -14.07 -1.62
N ALA A 55 -9.49 -14.38 -2.90
CA ALA A 55 -10.04 -13.61 -4.02
C ALA A 55 -11.57 -13.65 -4.05
N GLU A 56 -12.19 -14.81 -3.77
CA GLU A 56 -13.64 -14.96 -3.71
C GLU A 56 -14.24 -14.26 -2.49
N ALA A 57 -13.60 -14.35 -1.32
CA ALA A 57 -13.99 -13.62 -0.12
C ALA A 57 -13.94 -12.10 -0.35
N LEU A 58 -12.85 -11.61 -0.94
CA LEU A 58 -12.70 -10.21 -1.29
C LEU A 58 -13.75 -9.78 -2.32
N ASN A 59 -13.97 -10.59 -3.37
CA ASN A 59 -14.99 -10.33 -4.39
C ASN A 59 -16.38 -10.13 -3.75
N ASN A 60 -16.75 -11.01 -2.83
CA ASN A 60 -18.03 -10.96 -2.11
C ASN A 60 -18.16 -9.72 -1.21
N ALA A 61 -17.10 -9.36 -0.49
CA ALA A 61 -17.08 -8.16 0.35
C ALA A 61 -17.23 -6.88 -0.50
N LEU A 62 -16.54 -6.84 -1.65
CA LEU A 62 -16.65 -5.72 -2.59
C LEU A 62 -18.04 -5.61 -3.24
N ASP A 63 -18.76 -6.72 -3.42
CA ASP A 63 -20.14 -6.70 -3.95
C ASP A 63 -21.18 -6.29 -2.92
N LYS A 64 -21.01 -6.70 -1.66
CA LYS A 64 -22.04 -6.53 -0.62
C LYS A 64 -21.83 -5.28 0.23
N ASP A 65 -20.60 -5.09 0.66
CA ASP A 65 -20.30 -4.15 1.75
C ASP A 65 -19.51 -2.94 1.23
N HIS A 66 -18.77 -3.08 0.13
CA HIS A 66 -17.86 -2.05 -0.37
C HIS A 66 -18.06 -1.71 -1.84
N ASP A 67 -19.32 -1.64 -2.28
CA ASP A 67 -19.73 -1.32 -3.65
C ASP A 67 -19.37 0.10 -4.13
N GLY A 68 -18.86 0.95 -3.24
CA GLY A 68 -18.53 2.35 -3.51
C GLY A 68 -19.58 3.36 -3.05
N SER A 69 -20.69 2.91 -2.44
CA SER A 69 -21.71 3.79 -1.85
C SER A 69 -21.12 4.76 -0.81
N ILE A 70 -20.14 4.33 -0.01
CA ILE A 70 -19.41 5.17 0.96
C ILE A 70 -18.74 6.39 0.33
N LEU A 71 -18.40 6.35 -0.96
CA LEU A 71 -17.77 7.47 -1.65
C LEU A 71 -18.76 8.60 -1.94
N ASN A 72 -20.06 8.28 -1.95
CA ASN A 72 -21.15 9.20 -2.25
C ASN A 72 -21.90 9.64 -0.98
N ASP A 73 -21.68 8.96 0.15
CA ASP A 73 -22.38 9.19 1.41
C ASP A 73 -21.42 9.21 2.60
N SER A 74 -21.08 10.41 3.06
CA SER A 74 -20.17 10.63 4.18
C SER A 74 -20.76 10.23 5.53
N SER A 75 -22.08 10.03 5.64
CA SER A 75 -22.71 9.52 6.87
C SER A 75 -22.27 8.08 7.17
N GLN A 76 -21.93 7.30 6.13
CA GLN A 76 -21.48 5.92 6.28
C GLN A 76 -20.08 5.78 6.89
N LEU A 77 -19.25 6.84 6.87
CA LEU A 77 -17.90 6.79 7.44
C LEU A 77 -17.89 6.41 8.92
N GLU A 78 -18.84 6.93 9.70
CA GLU A 78 -18.94 6.67 11.14
C GLU A 78 -19.54 5.28 11.41
N ALA A 79 -20.57 4.92 10.64
CA ALA A 79 -21.23 3.61 10.78
C ALA A 79 -20.26 2.44 10.50
N ARG A 80 -19.30 2.65 9.59
CA ARG A 80 -18.35 1.62 9.13
C ARG A 80 -16.98 1.70 9.80
N GLU A 81 -16.80 2.57 10.77
CA GLU A 81 -15.51 2.65 11.49
C GLU A 81 -15.19 1.35 12.23
N SER A 82 -16.22 0.73 12.84
CA SER A 82 -16.09 -0.58 13.51
C SER A 82 -15.69 -1.72 12.55
N GLU A 83 -16.10 -1.59 11.28
CA GLU A 83 -15.74 -2.49 10.19
C GLU A 83 -14.25 -2.35 9.83
N GLY A 84 -13.76 -1.10 9.81
CA GLY A 84 -12.39 -0.74 9.47
C GLY A 84 -11.32 -1.53 10.22
N GLY A 85 -11.48 -1.72 11.52
CA GLY A 85 -10.52 -2.50 12.32
C GLY A 85 -10.45 -3.97 11.89
N SER A 86 -11.59 -4.55 11.51
CA SER A 86 -11.68 -5.94 11.02
C SER A 86 -11.09 -6.08 9.63
N ILE A 87 -11.38 -5.12 8.74
CA ILE A 87 -10.78 -5.04 7.40
C ILE A 87 -9.25 -5.05 7.52
N LEU A 88 -8.68 -4.13 8.31
CA LEU A 88 -7.23 -4.04 8.48
C LEU A 88 -6.61 -5.30 9.07
N SER A 89 -7.30 -5.94 10.02
CA SER A 89 -6.82 -7.18 10.63
C SER A 89 -6.83 -8.33 9.63
N HIS A 90 -7.80 -8.38 8.72
CA HIS A 90 -7.84 -9.39 7.65
C HIS A 90 -6.76 -9.12 6.58
N ILE A 91 -6.57 -7.85 6.19
CA ILE A 91 -5.61 -7.44 5.16
C ILE A 91 -4.16 -7.62 5.65
N PHE A 92 -3.82 -7.09 6.81
CA PHE A 92 -2.44 -7.10 7.30
C PHE A 92 -2.11 -8.29 8.20
N GLY A 93 -3.11 -8.94 8.82
CA GLY A 93 -2.88 -10.09 9.69
C GLY A 93 -1.86 -9.79 10.79
N GLY A 94 -0.82 -10.62 10.87
CA GLY A 94 0.29 -10.47 11.83
C GLY A 94 1.15 -9.23 11.61
N ASP A 95 1.12 -8.63 10.42
CA ASP A 95 1.97 -7.47 10.08
C ASP A 95 1.34 -6.12 10.44
N LYS A 96 0.10 -6.12 10.95
CA LYS A 96 -0.64 -4.90 11.26
C LYS A 96 0.16 -3.90 12.09
N GLN A 97 0.80 -4.36 13.17
CA GLN A 97 1.59 -3.49 14.05
C GLN A 97 2.82 -2.91 13.33
N ASN A 98 3.48 -3.71 12.48
CA ASN A 98 4.61 -3.24 11.69
C ASN A 98 4.19 -2.18 10.68
N VAL A 99 3.05 -2.39 10.00
CA VAL A 99 2.47 -1.43 9.07
C VAL A 99 2.10 -0.12 9.78
N GLU A 100 1.42 -0.19 10.92
CA GLU A 100 1.04 0.98 11.72
C GLU A 100 2.26 1.79 12.16
N ASN A 101 3.31 1.13 12.65
CA ASN A 101 4.57 1.79 13.02
C ASN A 101 5.21 2.54 11.86
N GLN A 102 5.22 1.94 10.67
CA GLN A 102 5.82 2.56 9.50
C GLN A 102 4.98 3.71 8.96
N LEU A 103 3.66 3.57 8.94
CA LEU A 103 2.76 4.65 8.58
C LEU A 103 2.89 5.85 9.53
N SER A 104 3.03 5.59 10.84
CA SER A 104 3.28 6.63 11.84
C SER A 104 4.56 7.44 11.52
N GLN A 105 5.66 6.75 11.22
CA GLN A 105 6.94 7.39 10.88
C GLN A 105 6.88 8.21 9.59
N ASN A 106 6.19 7.71 8.56
CA ASN A 106 6.13 8.37 7.25
C ASN A 106 5.13 9.54 7.20
N THR A 107 4.11 9.53 8.06
CA THR A 107 3.03 10.55 8.04
C THR A 107 3.14 11.57 9.16
N GLY A 108 3.97 11.31 10.17
CA GLY A 108 4.05 12.12 11.39
C GLY A 108 2.81 12.03 12.27
N ILE A 109 1.92 11.07 12.01
CA ILE A 109 0.78 10.75 12.88
C ILE A 109 1.30 9.88 14.03
N SER A 110 0.89 10.16 15.26
CA SER A 110 1.32 9.39 16.42
C SER A 110 0.77 7.95 16.38
N ILE A 111 1.54 7.00 16.93
CA ILE A 111 1.23 5.57 16.89
C ILE A 111 -0.10 5.22 17.59
N ASP A 112 -0.52 6.00 18.58
CA ASP A 112 -1.81 5.84 19.26
C ASP A 112 -3.01 6.24 18.38
N LYS A 113 -2.79 7.07 17.35
CA LYS A 113 -3.83 7.56 16.45
C LYS A 113 -3.83 6.86 15.09
N ILE A 114 -2.70 6.29 14.67
CA ILE A 114 -2.58 5.72 13.33
C ILE A 114 -3.56 4.57 13.09
N GLY A 115 -3.72 3.66 14.05
CA GLY A 115 -4.64 2.52 13.95
C GLY A 115 -6.10 2.96 13.81
N PRO A 116 -6.64 3.78 14.73
CA PRO A 116 -8.01 4.30 14.63
C PRO A 116 -8.29 5.07 13.33
N VAL A 117 -7.35 5.90 12.89
CA VAL A 117 -7.53 6.69 11.67
C VAL A 117 -7.44 5.81 10.44
N LEU A 118 -6.49 4.87 10.40
CA LEU A 118 -6.42 3.90 9.32
C LEU A 118 -7.68 3.04 9.24
N ALA A 119 -8.28 2.69 10.38
CA ALA A 119 -9.55 1.97 10.42
C ALA A 119 -10.69 2.79 9.82
N MET A 120 -10.73 4.10 10.07
CA MET A 120 -11.68 5.00 9.41
C MET A 120 -11.46 5.10 7.89
N LEU A 121 -10.21 5.01 7.42
CA LEU A 121 -9.86 5.08 5.99
C LEU A 121 -10.09 3.78 5.22
N ALA A 122 -9.99 2.63 5.88
CA ALA A 122 -10.03 1.33 5.22
C ALA A 122 -11.34 1.07 4.43
N PRO A 123 -12.54 1.32 4.97
CA PRO A 123 -13.79 1.19 4.21
C PRO A 123 -13.85 2.10 2.98
N VAL A 124 -13.22 3.28 3.04
CA VAL A 124 -13.20 4.24 1.92
C VAL A 124 -12.33 3.70 0.78
N ILE A 125 -11.16 3.15 1.10
CA ILE A 125 -10.27 2.51 0.12
C ILE A 125 -10.96 1.26 -0.47
N MET A 126 -11.63 0.45 0.36
CA MET A 126 -12.40 -0.69 -0.12
C MET A 126 -13.55 -0.27 -1.04
N GLY A 127 -14.28 0.80 -0.69
CA GLY A 127 -15.33 1.37 -1.53
C GLY A 127 -14.81 1.85 -2.88
N TYR A 128 -13.61 2.42 -2.92
CA TYR A 128 -12.93 2.75 -4.16
C TYR A 128 -12.64 1.51 -5.02
N ILE A 129 -12.09 0.46 -4.43
CA ILE A 129 -11.79 -0.79 -5.15
C ILE A 129 -13.09 -1.42 -5.68
N GLY A 130 -14.14 -1.48 -4.87
CA GLY A 130 -15.42 -2.07 -5.31
C GLY A 130 -16.10 -1.27 -6.40
N LYS A 131 -16.00 0.07 -6.36
CA LYS A 131 -16.43 0.92 -7.47
C LYS A 131 -15.65 0.62 -8.75
N GLU A 132 -14.32 0.55 -8.71
CA GLU A 132 -13.49 0.23 -9.88
C GLU A 132 -13.78 -1.18 -10.41
N LYS A 133 -14.05 -2.14 -9.52
CA LYS A 133 -14.47 -3.50 -9.86
C LYS A 133 -15.80 -3.50 -10.62
N GLN A 134 -16.80 -2.79 -10.11
CA GLN A 134 -18.10 -2.66 -10.77
C GLN A 134 -17.99 -1.99 -12.14
N GLN A 135 -17.20 -0.91 -12.23
CA GLN A 135 -16.98 -0.20 -13.49
C GLN A 135 -16.25 -1.08 -14.52
N SER A 136 -15.34 -1.94 -14.07
CA SER A 136 -14.57 -2.84 -14.93
C SER A 136 -15.26 -4.19 -15.16
N ASN A 137 -16.42 -4.42 -14.53
CA ASN A 137 -17.16 -5.69 -14.55
C ASN A 137 -16.28 -6.92 -14.26
N VAL A 138 -15.43 -6.81 -13.23
CA VAL A 138 -14.45 -7.83 -12.86
C VAL A 138 -15.01 -8.75 -11.77
N GLY A 139 -14.89 -10.06 -11.96
CA GLY A 139 -15.14 -11.07 -10.93
C GLY A 139 -13.88 -11.49 -10.17
N ALA A 140 -14.02 -12.44 -9.23
CA ALA A 140 -12.94 -12.89 -8.36
C ALA A 140 -11.63 -13.26 -9.10
N GLY A 141 -11.73 -13.94 -10.25
CA GLY A 141 -10.56 -14.37 -11.03
C GLY A 141 -9.75 -13.24 -11.69
N GLY A 142 -10.32 -12.04 -11.83
CA GLY A 142 -9.63 -10.87 -12.41
C GLY A 142 -9.19 -9.83 -11.38
N LEU A 143 -9.40 -10.10 -10.09
CA LEU A 143 -9.23 -9.10 -9.04
C LEU A 143 -7.77 -8.72 -8.83
N GLY A 144 -6.85 -9.68 -8.97
CA GLY A 144 -5.41 -9.41 -8.94
C GLY A 144 -4.93 -8.47 -10.05
N ASP A 145 -5.52 -8.59 -11.25
CA ASP A 145 -5.21 -7.75 -12.40
C ASP A 145 -5.80 -6.35 -12.23
N LEU A 146 -7.04 -6.25 -11.73
CA LEU A 146 -7.67 -4.97 -11.39
C LEU A 146 -6.81 -4.20 -10.36
N LEU A 147 -6.47 -4.85 -9.25
CA LEU A 147 -5.66 -4.24 -8.19
C LEU A 147 -4.26 -3.86 -8.68
N GLY A 148 -3.64 -4.69 -9.52
CA GLY A 148 -2.38 -4.39 -10.19
C GLY A 148 -2.48 -3.19 -11.12
N GLY A 149 -3.58 -3.09 -11.89
CA GLY A 149 -3.88 -1.97 -12.76
C GLY A 149 -4.08 -0.66 -12.00
N ILE A 150 -4.80 -0.68 -10.88
CA ILE A 150 -4.97 0.48 -9.98
C ILE A 150 -3.60 0.97 -9.49
N LEU A 151 -2.74 0.05 -9.02
CA LEU A 151 -1.40 0.40 -8.54
C LEU A 151 -0.51 0.96 -9.65
N GLY A 152 -0.51 0.35 -10.84
CA GLY A 152 0.24 0.83 -11.99
C GLY A 152 -0.21 2.20 -12.48
N ASN A 153 -1.53 2.44 -12.50
CA ASN A 153 -2.10 3.74 -12.85
C ASN A 153 -1.74 4.82 -11.83
N ALA A 154 -1.75 4.49 -10.53
CA ALA A 154 -1.31 5.41 -9.47
C ALA A 154 0.15 5.86 -9.66
N SER A 155 1.05 4.91 -9.97
CA SER A 155 2.46 5.21 -10.25
C SER A 155 2.62 6.11 -11.48
N ASN A 156 1.92 5.79 -12.58
CA ASN A 156 1.98 6.58 -13.82
C ASN A 156 1.41 8.00 -13.63
N GLN A 157 0.35 8.14 -12.85
CA GLN A 157 -0.31 9.43 -12.60
C GLN A 157 0.55 10.33 -11.69
N ALA A 158 1.27 9.76 -10.73
CA ALA A 158 2.27 10.48 -9.95
C ALA A 158 3.41 11.00 -10.85
N GLN A 159 3.93 10.14 -11.73
CA GLN A 159 5.06 10.49 -12.61
C GLN A 159 4.70 11.55 -13.67
N ALA A 160 3.44 11.63 -14.10
CA ALA A 160 2.98 12.58 -15.12
C ALA A 160 2.72 14.01 -14.57
N GLN A 161 2.57 14.19 -13.26
CA GLN A 161 2.16 15.47 -12.67
C GLN A 161 3.30 16.11 -11.85
N GLN A 162 4.21 16.74 -12.60
CA GLN A 162 5.57 17.13 -12.19
C GLN A 162 5.70 18.28 -11.14
N SER A 163 4.62 18.70 -10.46
CA SER A 163 4.64 19.97 -9.71
C SER A 163 3.84 20.03 -8.40
N SER A 164 3.45 18.89 -7.81
CA SER A 164 2.76 18.90 -6.51
C SER A 164 3.65 18.36 -5.38
N PRO A 165 3.63 18.94 -4.16
CA PRO A 165 4.31 18.38 -2.98
C PRO A 165 3.79 16.99 -2.60
N LEU A 166 2.58 16.66 -3.05
CA LEU A 166 2.04 15.30 -2.99
C LEU A 166 2.85 14.32 -3.84
N ASN A 167 3.48 14.77 -4.92
CA ASN A 167 4.35 13.97 -5.76
C ASN A 167 5.70 13.66 -5.10
N ASP A 168 6.22 14.53 -4.24
CA ASP A 168 7.45 14.22 -3.49
C ASP A 168 7.18 13.11 -2.46
N ILE A 169 6.01 13.14 -1.83
CA ILE A 169 5.55 12.08 -0.92
C ILE A 169 5.29 10.80 -1.72
N LEU A 170 4.48 10.87 -2.78
CA LEU A 170 4.17 9.70 -3.61
C LEU A 170 5.41 9.14 -4.30
N GLY A 171 6.33 9.98 -4.76
CA GLY A 171 7.57 9.59 -5.43
C GLY A 171 8.58 8.94 -4.48
N SER A 172 8.72 9.46 -3.25
CA SER A 172 9.58 8.84 -2.21
C SER A 172 9.01 7.54 -1.66
N VAL A 173 7.68 7.43 -1.61
CA VAL A 173 6.95 6.25 -1.11
C VAL A 173 6.85 5.17 -2.18
N LEU A 174 6.43 5.53 -3.39
CA LEU A 174 6.06 4.60 -4.47
C LEU A 174 7.21 4.29 -5.45
N GLY A 175 8.38 4.90 -5.28
CA GLY A 175 9.60 4.54 -6.01
C GLY A 175 9.90 5.36 -7.27
N GLY A 176 9.48 6.63 -7.31
CA GLY A 176 9.72 7.57 -8.42
C GLY A 176 11.02 8.38 -8.32
N GLY A 177 11.90 8.07 -7.37
CA GLY A 177 13.20 8.72 -7.24
C GLY A 177 14.29 7.97 -8.01
N GLN A 178 14.71 8.49 -9.15
CA GLN A 178 15.93 8.06 -9.85
C GLN A 178 17.15 8.40 -8.97
N SER A 179 17.47 7.52 -8.01
CA SER A 179 18.73 7.55 -7.30
C SER A 179 19.14 6.15 -6.87
N GLN A 180 20.40 5.85 -7.15
CA GLN A 180 21.12 4.65 -6.76
C GLN A 180 20.81 4.21 -5.32
N SER A 181 20.57 2.91 -5.14
CA SER A 181 21.12 2.11 -4.05
C SER A 181 21.12 2.77 -2.65
N SER A 182 19.96 2.81 -1.98
CA SER A 182 19.81 2.59 -0.53
C SER A 182 18.37 2.88 -0.05
N GLY A 183 17.69 1.86 0.50
CA GLY A 183 16.60 1.96 1.46
C GLY A 183 15.33 2.73 1.04
N ASN A 184 14.45 2.08 0.27
CA ASN A 184 13.08 2.58 0.08
C ASN A 184 12.16 1.86 1.08
N PRO A 185 11.55 2.53 2.07
CA PRO A 185 10.83 1.86 3.17
C PRO A 185 9.65 1.02 2.68
N LEU A 186 8.93 1.44 1.62
CA LEU A 186 7.92 0.57 1.01
C LEU A 186 8.50 -0.57 0.19
N ASN A 187 9.67 -0.43 -0.41
CA ASN A 187 10.31 -1.58 -1.06
C ASN A 187 10.86 -2.57 -0.03
N ASP A 188 11.21 -2.10 1.17
CA ASP A 188 11.57 -2.96 2.29
C ASP A 188 10.34 -3.63 2.92
N ILE A 189 9.19 -2.93 3.03
CA ILE A 189 7.90 -3.55 3.43
C ILE A 189 7.45 -4.56 2.40
N LEU A 190 7.38 -4.16 1.12
CA LEU A 190 6.93 -5.03 0.06
C LEU A 190 7.94 -6.16 -0.16
N GLY A 191 9.24 -5.91 -0.08
CA GLY A 191 10.27 -6.93 -0.19
C GLY A 191 10.27 -7.92 0.97
N SER A 192 9.97 -7.47 2.20
CA SER A 192 9.87 -8.36 3.37
C SER A 192 8.55 -9.16 3.41
N VAL A 193 7.44 -8.56 2.97
CA VAL A 193 6.10 -9.19 3.00
C VAL A 193 5.83 -10.04 1.75
N LEU A 194 6.19 -9.53 0.58
CA LEU A 194 5.95 -10.18 -0.72
C LEU A 194 7.11 -11.11 -1.13
N GLY A 195 8.28 -10.97 -0.48
CA GLY A 195 9.54 -11.57 -0.90
C GLY A 195 10.23 -12.41 0.17
N GLY A 196 9.48 -13.05 1.06
CA GLY A 196 9.97 -14.07 2.01
C GLY A 196 10.43 -15.36 1.31
N GLY A 197 11.42 -15.23 0.43
CA GLY A 197 11.97 -16.28 -0.43
C GLY A 197 13.41 -15.97 -0.81
N ASN A 198 14.30 -16.02 0.18
CA ASN A 198 15.72 -16.32 0.05
C ASN A 198 16.57 -15.45 -0.91
N ASN A 199 17.28 -14.47 -0.36
CA ASN A 199 18.53 -13.96 -0.95
C ASN A 199 19.54 -13.61 0.15
N ASN A 200 20.01 -14.65 0.84
CA ASN A 200 21.39 -14.68 1.32
C ASN A 200 22.31 -14.72 0.10
N ASN A 201 22.73 -13.57 -0.40
CA ASN A 201 24.02 -13.47 -1.07
C ASN A 201 24.65 -12.10 -0.79
N GLN A 202 25.14 -12.04 0.44
CA GLN A 202 26.38 -11.38 0.85
C GLN A 202 27.25 -10.92 -0.33
N GLN A 203 27.19 -9.64 -0.62
CA GLN A 203 28.27 -8.95 -1.30
C GLN A 203 29.12 -8.30 -0.21
N ASN A 204 30.23 -8.94 0.16
CA ASN A 204 31.43 -8.18 0.48
C ASN A 204 32.71 -8.98 0.20
N GLN A 205 33.44 -8.47 -0.79
CA GLN A 205 34.90 -8.36 -0.90
C GLN A 205 35.76 -9.38 -0.13
N GLN A 206 36.42 -10.27 -0.87
CA GLN A 206 37.89 -10.29 -0.91
C GLN A 206 38.38 -11.22 -2.03
N GLY A 207 39.39 -10.75 -2.75
CA GLY A 207 40.15 -11.59 -3.66
C GLY A 207 40.86 -12.72 -2.91
N GLY A 208 41.15 -13.79 -3.66
CA GLY A 208 41.93 -14.93 -3.19
C GLY A 208 41.10 -16.20 -3.13
N GLY A 209 41.54 -17.24 -3.85
CA GLY A 209 41.07 -18.60 -3.56
C GLY A 209 40.70 -19.49 -4.74
N LEU A 210 40.74 -19.01 -5.99
CA LEU A 210 40.57 -19.88 -7.18
C LEU A 210 41.66 -19.71 -8.25
N GLY A 211 42.55 -18.71 -8.11
CA GLY A 211 43.76 -18.57 -8.92
C GLY A 211 44.96 -19.40 -8.43
N ASP A 212 45.04 -19.68 -7.13
CA ASP A 212 46.20 -20.36 -6.52
C ASP A 212 46.17 -21.89 -6.60
N ILE A 213 44.99 -22.49 -6.84
CA ILE A 213 44.88 -23.96 -6.95
C ILE A 213 45.34 -24.45 -8.34
N LEU A 214 45.23 -23.59 -9.37
CA LEU A 214 45.68 -23.92 -10.73
C LEU A 214 47.18 -23.63 -10.94
N GLY A 215 47.79 -22.75 -10.14
CA GLY A 215 49.23 -22.47 -10.19
C GLY A 215 50.09 -23.49 -9.43
N SER A 216 49.55 -24.16 -8.41
CA SER A 216 50.32 -25.09 -7.55
C SER A 216 50.41 -26.52 -8.11
N PHE A 217 49.65 -26.86 -9.16
CA PHE A 217 49.64 -28.20 -9.76
C PHE A 217 50.49 -28.35 -11.04
N LEU A 218 51.04 -27.25 -11.58
CA LEU A 218 51.70 -27.24 -12.90
C LEU A 218 53.17 -26.78 -12.89
N GLY A 219 53.77 -26.59 -11.71
CA GLY A 219 55.12 -26.01 -11.55
C GLY A 219 56.12 -26.85 -10.76
N GLY A 220 56.08 -28.18 -10.87
CA GLY A 220 56.93 -29.09 -10.09
C GLY A 220 57.71 -30.10 -10.93
N LYS A 221 58.66 -29.62 -11.76
CA LYS A 221 59.99 -30.23 -12.01
C LYS A 221 60.78 -29.42 -13.04
#